data_AF-A0A238YYY2-F1
#
_entry.id   AF-A0A238YYY2-F1
#
_cell.length_a   1.000
_cell.length_b   1.000
_cell.length_c   1.000
_cell.angle_alpha   90.00
_cell.angle_beta   90.00
_cell.angle_gamma   90.00
#
_symmetry.space_group_name_H-M   'P 1'
#
loop_
_entity.id
_entity.type
_entity.pdbx_description
1 polymer ?
#
loop_
_entity_poly.entity_id
_entity_poly.type
_entity_poly.pdbx_seq_one_letter_code
_entity_poly.pdbx_strand_id
1 'polypeptide(L)'
;MRGIGLAAGLMLAMTAMAADQWELSGESSAGKHFVDHSSVVRDMAEQRFTAQTKVEQPDGSVWITTMQVDCKSSRFSYLQGYQIRNGQQVVRFDVPRAAEAINPGSLPDQLQQQYCMKKAAPVVKSPQWEVISNSNSGEVALDRASLQQSAAHELTVNARVKSFRNDEQMLSTLQLNCDQGTFRLLQAQKIHAGKTTPIFDKPQPSAPLAKSATAQQLAKAVCSPAGKQARNPFQEDSCKEILTELQALEGKVQADVDANALYCDAMQKYLDQLADIADKVEKNHCAIHNLDQYQRQIRAAGCEGSLDD
;
A
#
# COMPACT_ATOMS: atom_id res chain seq x y z
N MET A 1 -16.93 60.84 -22.32
CA MET A 1 -17.29 60.07 -23.54
C MET A 1 -16.04 59.40 -24.09
N ARG A 2 -16.17 58.16 -24.57
CA ARG A 2 -15.12 57.19 -25.00
C ARG A 2 -14.37 56.56 -23.82
N GLY A 3 -14.33 55.24 -23.60
CA GLY A 3 -14.86 54.09 -24.33
C GLY A 3 -13.77 53.02 -24.53
N ILE A 4 -13.97 51.87 -23.84
CA ILE A 4 -13.57 50.49 -24.21
C ILE A 4 -12.08 50.11 -24.15
N GLY A 5 -11.79 48.98 -23.48
CA GLY A 5 -10.58 48.19 -23.75
C GLY A 5 -10.26 47.13 -22.70
N LEU A 6 -10.77 45.91 -22.89
CA LEU A 6 -10.44 44.68 -22.14
C LEU A 6 -8.91 44.44 -22.00
N ALA A 7 -8.48 43.91 -20.86
CA ALA A 7 -7.60 42.74 -20.83
C ALA A 7 -7.71 42.01 -19.49
N ALA A 8 -8.50 40.93 -19.47
CA ALA A 8 -8.46 39.93 -18.42
C ALA A 8 -7.10 39.22 -18.49
N GLY A 9 -6.22 39.53 -17.54
CA GLY A 9 -4.97 38.82 -17.34
C GLY A 9 -5.26 37.44 -16.75
N LEU A 10 -5.56 36.49 -17.64
CA LEU A 10 -5.57 35.06 -17.35
C LEU A 10 -4.14 34.67 -16.94
N MET A 11 -3.88 34.61 -15.64
CA MET A 11 -2.68 33.96 -15.11
C MET A 11 -2.82 32.46 -15.44
N LEU A 12 -2.21 32.05 -16.56
CA LEU A 12 -1.96 30.65 -16.85
C LEU A 12 -1.17 30.07 -15.67
N ALA A 13 -1.87 29.27 -14.86
CA ALA A 13 -1.24 28.31 -14.00
C ALA A 13 -0.36 27.41 -14.89
N MET A 14 0.95 27.64 -14.86
CA MET A 14 1.91 26.67 -15.35
C MET A 14 1.71 25.42 -14.51
N THR A 15 1.04 24.43 -15.10
CA THR A 15 1.05 23.06 -14.62
C THR A 15 2.50 22.64 -14.51
N ALA A 16 3.01 22.49 -13.29
CA ALA A 16 4.25 21.79 -13.05
C ALA A 16 4.09 20.40 -13.68
N MET A 17 4.77 20.18 -14.81
CA MET A 17 4.92 18.83 -15.35
C MET A 17 5.60 18.01 -14.26
N ALA A 18 5.01 16.87 -13.93
CA ALA A 18 5.55 15.92 -12.98
C ALA A 18 7.02 15.68 -13.34
N ALA A 19 7.93 15.88 -12.38
CA ALA A 19 9.33 15.58 -12.60
C ALA A 19 9.45 14.11 -13.00
N ASP A 20 9.98 13.83 -14.18
CA ASP A 20 10.19 12.47 -14.69
C ASP A 20 11.01 11.67 -13.67
N GLN A 21 10.37 10.73 -12.97
CA GLN A 21 11.03 9.86 -11.98
C GLN A 21 11.74 8.72 -12.71
N TRP A 22 12.85 9.05 -13.37
CA TRP A 22 13.74 8.05 -13.96
C TRP A 22 14.52 7.33 -12.85
N GLU A 23 14.21 6.05 -12.61
CA GLU A 23 14.92 5.22 -11.65
C GLU A 23 15.98 4.37 -12.36
N LEU A 24 17.20 4.30 -11.81
CA LEU A 24 18.31 3.52 -12.37
C LEU A 24 18.05 2.03 -12.14
N SER A 25 17.92 1.26 -13.23
CA SER A 25 17.67 -0.19 -13.19
C SER A 25 18.93 -1.02 -13.39
N GLY A 26 19.98 -0.47 -14.00
CA GLY A 26 21.25 -1.17 -14.14
C GLY A 26 22.23 -0.51 -15.11
N GLU A 27 23.37 -1.14 -15.33
CA GLU A 27 24.42 -0.69 -16.25
C GLU A 27 24.87 -1.84 -17.15
N SER A 28 25.14 -1.55 -18.41
CA SER A 28 25.71 -2.51 -19.37
C SER A 28 26.73 -1.82 -20.28
N SER A 29 27.33 -2.58 -21.20
CA SER A 29 28.21 -2.01 -22.24
C SER A 29 27.52 -0.96 -23.12
N ALA A 30 26.18 -0.95 -23.18
CA ALA A 30 25.40 0.06 -23.90
C ALA A 30 25.26 1.38 -23.13
N GLY A 31 25.44 1.38 -21.80
CA GLY A 31 25.24 2.54 -20.93
C GLY A 31 24.46 2.23 -19.65
N LYS A 32 24.03 3.30 -18.97
CA LYS A 32 23.16 3.24 -17.79
C LYS A 32 21.70 3.20 -18.19
N HIS A 33 20.96 2.26 -17.64
CA HIS A 33 19.57 1.98 -17.96
C HIS A 33 18.66 2.53 -16.88
N PHE A 34 17.68 3.32 -17.28
CA PHE A 34 16.68 3.90 -16.41
C PHE A 34 15.28 3.54 -16.89
N VAL A 35 14.34 3.51 -15.97
CA VAL A 35 12.93 3.23 -16.25
C VAL A 35 12.08 4.32 -15.60
N ASP A 36 11.09 4.81 -16.34
CA ASP A 36 10.01 5.58 -15.73
C ASP A 36 8.91 4.61 -15.32
N HIS A 37 8.89 4.27 -14.04
CA HIS A 37 7.92 3.34 -13.47
C HIS A 37 6.48 3.85 -13.48
N SER A 38 6.26 5.16 -13.61
CA SER A 38 4.94 5.76 -13.72
C SER A 38 4.33 5.62 -15.13
N SER A 39 5.18 5.43 -16.13
CA SER A 39 4.76 5.17 -17.51
C SER A 39 4.27 3.74 -17.77
N VAL A 40 4.38 2.85 -16.78
CA VAL A 40 4.04 1.43 -16.96
C VAL A 40 2.54 1.26 -17.17
N VAL A 41 2.16 0.67 -18.31
CA VAL A 41 0.77 0.32 -18.62
C VAL A 41 0.69 -1.18 -18.89
N ARG A 42 -0.08 -1.89 -18.07
CA ARG A 42 -0.29 -3.35 -18.18
C ARG A 42 -1.56 -3.65 -18.96
N ASP A 43 -1.47 -4.60 -19.88
CA ASP A 43 -2.59 -5.26 -20.52
C ASP A 43 -2.71 -6.67 -19.92
N MET A 44 -3.68 -6.83 -19.01
CA MET A 44 -3.89 -8.08 -18.29
C MET A 44 -4.47 -9.18 -19.18
N ALA A 45 -5.23 -8.83 -20.22
CA ALA A 45 -5.85 -9.79 -21.13
C ALA A 45 -4.79 -10.43 -22.02
N GLU A 46 -3.90 -9.61 -22.57
CA GLU A 46 -2.81 -10.06 -23.45
C GLU A 46 -1.55 -10.49 -22.68
N GLN A 47 -1.52 -10.31 -21.36
CA GLN A 47 -0.34 -10.52 -20.51
C GLN A 47 0.89 -9.78 -21.04
N ARG A 48 0.70 -8.48 -21.29
CA ARG A 48 1.74 -7.58 -21.80
C ARG A 48 1.84 -6.35 -20.92
N PHE A 49 2.95 -5.64 -21.01
CA PHE A 49 3.02 -4.27 -20.52
C PHE A 49 3.89 -3.41 -21.42
N THR A 50 3.69 -2.10 -21.33
CA THR A 50 4.57 -1.11 -21.93
C THR A 50 5.20 -0.25 -20.84
N ALA A 51 6.40 0.24 -21.09
CA ALA A 51 7.13 1.14 -20.19
C ALA A 51 8.03 2.07 -21.01
N GLN A 52 8.23 3.30 -20.55
CA GLN A 52 9.29 4.17 -21.02
C GLN A 52 10.61 3.80 -20.36
N THR A 53 11.65 3.69 -21.18
CA THR A 53 13.01 3.36 -20.75
C THR A 53 13.97 4.40 -21.31
N LYS A 54 15.01 4.70 -20.56
CA LYS A 54 16.08 5.64 -20.93
C LYS A 54 17.43 4.95 -20.84
N VAL A 55 18.29 5.11 -21.84
CA VAL A 55 19.67 4.61 -21.82
C VAL A 55 20.64 5.78 -22.02
N GLU A 56 21.43 6.08 -21.00
CA GLU A 56 22.50 7.08 -21.06
C GLU A 56 23.81 6.41 -21.48
N GLN A 57 24.28 6.73 -22.68
CA GLN A 57 25.44 6.10 -23.29
C GLN A 57 26.75 6.80 -22.89
N PRO A 58 27.91 6.10 -22.95
CA PRO A 58 29.21 6.69 -22.60
C PRO A 58 29.62 7.90 -23.44
N ASP A 59 29.09 8.02 -24.66
CA ASP A 59 29.36 9.12 -25.58
C ASP A 59 28.49 10.38 -25.30
N GLY A 60 27.72 10.36 -24.20
CA GLY A 60 26.82 11.44 -23.79
C GLY A 60 25.50 11.46 -24.56
N SER A 61 25.23 10.51 -25.45
CA SER A 61 23.93 10.39 -26.07
C SER A 61 22.93 9.63 -25.18
N VAL A 62 21.65 9.99 -25.29
CA VAL A 62 20.57 9.44 -24.47
C VAL A 62 19.49 8.89 -25.37
N TRP A 63 19.20 7.61 -25.24
CA TRP A 63 18.03 7.01 -25.88
C TRP A 63 16.84 7.05 -24.94
N ILE A 64 15.67 7.46 -25.45
CA ILE A 64 14.39 7.35 -24.75
C ILE A 64 13.47 6.54 -25.64
N THR A 65 12.93 5.44 -25.11
CA THR A 65 12.15 4.48 -25.90
C THR A 65 10.90 4.03 -25.15
N THR A 66 9.84 3.72 -25.89
CA THR A 66 8.71 2.94 -25.36
C THR A 66 8.96 1.46 -25.65
N MET A 67 9.21 0.68 -24.60
CA MET A 67 9.37 -0.76 -24.66
C MET A 67 8.02 -1.44 -24.42
N GLN A 68 7.76 -2.54 -25.13
CA GLN A 68 6.70 -3.48 -24.84
C GLN A 68 7.31 -4.82 -24.45
N VAL A 69 6.81 -5.43 -23.38
CA VAL A 69 7.21 -6.76 -22.93
C VAL A 69 5.99 -7.68 -23.00
N ASP A 70 6.17 -8.83 -23.63
CA ASP A 70 5.19 -9.92 -23.70
C ASP A 70 5.56 -11.01 -22.70
N CYS A 71 4.78 -11.10 -21.63
CA CYS A 71 5.04 -12.00 -20.52
C CYS A 71 4.87 -13.47 -20.89
N LYS A 72 4.04 -13.78 -21.90
CA LYS A 72 3.70 -15.14 -22.29
C LYS A 72 4.78 -15.76 -23.18
N SER A 73 5.31 -14.97 -24.10
CA SER A 73 6.34 -15.40 -25.05
C SER A 73 7.77 -15.11 -24.59
N SER A 74 7.94 -14.39 -23.48
CA SER A 74 9.24 -13.91 -22.99
C SER A 74 10.02 -13.15 -24.07
N ARG A 75 9.32 -12.23 -24.73
CA ARG A 75 9.87 -11.36 -25.77
C ARG A 75 9.61 -9.91 -25.45
N PHE A 76 10.43 -9.03 -26.01
CA PHE A 76 10.23 -7.59 -25.92
C PHE A 76 10.41 -6.93 -27.28
N SER A 77 9.85 -5.74 -27.47
CA SER A 77 10.08 -4.90 -28.64
C SER A 77 10.12 -3.43 -28.25
N TYR A 78 10.77 -2.61 -29.06
CA TYR A 78 10.68 -1.16 -28.95
C TYR A 78 9.63 -0.64 -29.93
N LEU A 79 8.57 -0.03 -29.41
CA LEU A 79 7.47 0.49 -30.22
C LEU A 79 7.85 1.80 -30.92
N GLN A 80 8.57 2.66 -30.20
CA GLN A 80 9.04 3.95 -30.68
C GLN A 80 10.19 4.42 -29.80
N GLY A 81 10.93 5.43 -30.27
CA GLY A 81 11.95 6.09 -29.48
C GLY A 81 12.76 7.11 -30.24
N TYR A 82 13.57 7.84 -29.50
CA TYR A 82 14.43 8.88 -30.04
C TYR A 82 15.74 8.98 -29.26
N GLN A 83 16.76 9.51 -29.93
CA GLN A 83 18.07 9.75 -29.36
C GLN A 83 18.30 11.25 -29.21
N ILE A 84 18.70 11.67 -28.03
CA ILE A 84 19.19 13.01 -27.73
C ILE A 84 20.72 12.97 -27.75
N ARG A 85 21.36 13.93 -28.43
CA ARG A 85 22.80 14.17 -28.35
C ARG A 85 23.03 15.67 -28.26
N ASN A 86 23.80 16.12 -27.28
CA ASN A 86 24.04 17.55 -27.01
C ASN A 86 22.73 18.35 -26.83
N GLY A 87 21.72 17.77 -26.18
CA GLY A 87 20.42 18.41 -25.95
C GLY A 87 19.50 18.49 -27.19
N GLN A 88 19.93 17.96 -28.34
CA GLN A 88 19.12 17.93 -29.57
C GLN A 88 18.70 16.51 -29.91
N GLN A 89 17.47 16.35 -30.39
CA GLN A 89 17.01 15.07 -30.92
C GLN A 89 17.67 14.82 -32.28
N VAL A 90 18.50 13.77 -32.37
CA VAL A 90 19.30 13.45 -33.56
C VAL A 90 18.79 12.24 -34.33
N VAL A 91 18.06 11.34 -33.67
CA VAL A 91 17.46 10.14 -34.30
C VAL A 91 16.08 9.91 -33.71
N ARG A 92 15.12 9.45 -34.52
CA ARG A 92 13.78 9.04 -34.09
C ARG A 92 13.30 7.85 -34.92
N PHE A 93 12.57 6.95 -34.28
CA PHE A 93 11.80 5.92 -34.97
C PHE A 93 10.40 5.83 -34.33
N ASP A 94 9.39 5.73 -35.18
CA ASP A 94 7.98 5.63 -34.77
C ASP A 94 7.34 4.30 -35.24
N VAL A 95 8.13 3.47 -35.94
CA VAL A 95 7.70 2.14 -36.38
C VAL A 95 8.21 1.10 -35.37
N PRO A 96 7.33 0.21 -34.86
CA PRO A 96 7.75 -0.84 -33.94
C PRO A 96 8.85 -1.71 -34.53
N ARG A 97 9.90 -1.92 -33.74
CA ARG A 97 10.97 -2.87 -34.06
C ARG A 97 10.47 -4.30 -33.88
N ALA A 98 11.13 -5.23 -34.56
CA ALA A 98 10.86 -6.65 -34.41
C ALA A 98 11.02 -7.07 -32.94
N ALA A 99 10.18 -8.00 -32.49
CA ALA A 99 10.31 -8.54 -31.14
C ALA A 99 11.58 -9.38 -31.01
N GLU A 100 12.29 -9.23 -29.91
CA GLU A 100 13.52 -9.93 -29.56
C GLU A 100 13.29 -10.81 -28.33
N ALA A 101 14.11 -11.84 -28.16
CA ALA A 101 14.07 -12.68 -26.97
C ALA A 101 14.62 -11.94 -25.75
N ILE A 102 14.04 -12.15 -24.58
CA ILE A 102 14.53 -11.57 -23.32
C ILE A 102 15.73 -12.38 -22.83
N ASN A 103 16.87 -11.72 -22.67
CA ASN A 103 18.08 -12.34 -22.13
C ASN A 103 18.11 -12.20 -20.60
N PRO A 104 18.52 -13.24 -19.84
CA PRO A 104 18.65 -13.15 -18.39
C PRO A 104 19.56 -11.99 -17.95
N GLY A 105 19.15 -11.27 -16.91
CA GLY A 105 19.85 -10.11 -16.35
C GLY A 105 19.72 -8.82 -17.18
N SER A 106 19.07 -8.87 -18.34
CA SER A 106 18.79 -7.66 -19.14
C SER A 106 17.69 -6.80 -18.52
N LEU A 107 17.61 -5.53 -18.92
CA LEU A 107 16.53 -4.65 -18.50
C LEU A 107 15.13 -5.25 -18.79
N PRO A 108 14.84 -5.77 -20.00
CA PRO A 108 13.59 -6.49 -20.25
C PRO A 108 13.33 -7.65 -19.29
N ASP A 109 14.35 -8.41 -18.88
CA ASP A 109 14.22 -9.51 -17.91
C ASP A 109 13.84 -9.00 -16.52
N GLN A 110 14.49 -7.95 -16.03
CA GLN A 110 14.15 -7.32 -14.75
C GLN A 110 12.70 -6.80 -14.74
N LEU A 111 12.31 -6.09 -15.80
CA LEU A 111 10.95 -5.59 -15.96
C LEU A 111 9.95 -6.74 -16.10
N GLN A 112 10.30 -7.82 -16.80
CA GLN A 112 9.50 -9.03 -16.88
C GLN A 112 9.27 -9.61 -15.49
N GLN A 113 10.32 -9.79 -14.69
CA GLN A 113 10.23 -10.33 -13.33
C GLN A 113 9.36 -9.45 -12.42
N GLN A 114 9.39 -8.14 -12.61
CA GLN A 114 8.66 -7.17 -11.80
C GLN A 114 7.18 -7.04 -12.16
N TYR A 115 6.82 -7.01 -13.45
CA TYR A 115 5.45 -6.71 -13.90
C TYR A 115 4.71 -7.88 -14.52
N CYS A 116 5.41 -8.90 -14.98
CA CYS A 116 4.75 -10.12 -15.39
C CYS A 116 4.35 -10.87 -14.14
N MET A 117 3.05 -11.17 -14.02
CA MET A 117 2.64 -12.18 -13.07
C MET A 117 3.38 -13.45 -13.48
N LYS A 118 4.31 -13.95 -12.66
CA LYS A 118 4.79 -15.33 -12.81
C LYS A 118 3.53 -16.17 -12.98
N LYS A 119 3.47 -16.98 -14.05
CA LYS A 119 2.44 -18.02 -14.21
C LYS A 119 2.23 -18.59 -12.82
N ALA A 120 1.05 -18.36 -12.25
CA ALA A 120 0.71 -18.90 -10.96
C ALA A 120 1.12 -20.37 -11.02
N ALA A 121 2.09 -20.75 -10.19
CA ALA A 121 2.39 -22.15 -10.03
C ALA A 121 1.04 -22.85 -9.78
N PRO A 122 0.76 -23.98 -10.46
CA PRO A 122 -0.49 -24.67 -10.22
C PRO A 122 -0.53 -25.03 -8.73
N VAL A 123 -1.70 -24.86 -8.13
CA VAL A 123 -2.02 -24.96 -6.70
C VAL A 123 -1.88 -23.64 -5.94
N VAL A 124 -3.03 -22.95 -5.89
CA VAL A 124 -3.62 -22.32 -4.71
C VAL A 124 -3.10 -22.97 -3.41
N LYS A 125 -1.96 -22.52 -2.89
CA LYS A 125 -1.89 -22.33 -1.44
C LYS A 125 -2.65 -21.03 -1.23
N SER A 126 -3.85 -21.13 -0.66
CA SER A 126 -4.58 -19.94 -0.21
C SER A 126 -3.59 -19.03 0.52
N PRO A 127 -3.49 -17.74 0.14
CA PRO A 127 -2.50 -16.82 0.71
C PRO A 127 -2.55 -16.92 2.23
N GLN A 128 -1.38 -17.17 2.83
CA GLN A 128 -1.26 -17.29 4.28
C GLN A 128 -1.08 -15.88 4.83
N TRP A 129 -2.21 -15.23 5.10
CA TRP A 129 -2.24 -13.87 5.62
C TRP A 129 -1.69 -13.82 7.04
N GLU A 130 -0.52 -13.21 7.20
CA GLU A 130 0.08 -12.87 8.49
C GLU A 130 -0.36 -11.45 8.84
N VAL A 131 -1.13 -11.31 9.93
CA VAL A 131 -1.53 -10.00 10.43
C VAL A 131 -0.32 -9.32 11.06
N ILE A 132 0.03 -8.13 10.57
CA ILE A 132 1.22 -7.39 11.02
C ILE A 132 0.88 -6.13 11.80
N SER A 133 -0.32 -5.58 11.62
CA SER A 133 -0.75 -4.35 12.29
C SER A 133 -2.25 -4.15 12.10
N ASN A 134 -2.84 -3.29 12.92
CA ASN A 134 -4.09 -2.62 12.61
C ASN A 134 -3.80 -1.20 12.09
N SER A 135 -4.64 -0.72 11.18
CA SER A 135 -4.69 0.66 10.70
C SER A 135 -6.03 1.28 11.10
N ASN A 136 -6.16 2.61 11.02
CA ASN A 136 -7.46 3.28 11.27
C ASN A 136 -8.59 2.76 10.36
N SER A 137 -8.24 2.17 9.22
CA SER A 137 -9.15 1.65 8.20
C SER A 137 -9.39 0.13 8.28
N GLY A 138 -8.61 -0.64 9.05
CA GLY A 138 -8.72 -2.09 9.03
C GLY A 138 -7.46 -2.85 9.46
N GLU A 139 -7.59 -4.17 9.55
CA GLU A 139 -6.51 -5.12 9.81
C GLU A 139 -5.59 -5.21 8.60
N VAL A 140 -4.30 -4.96 8.81
CA VAL A 140 -3.25 -5.06 7.78
C VAL A 140 -2.57 -6.41 7.92
N ALA A 141 -2.60 -7.20 6.84
CA ALA A 141 -1.91 -8.46 6.73
C ALA A 141 -1.00 -8.50 5.50
N LEU A 142 0.06 -9.29 5.56
CA LEU A 142 0.93 -9.59 4.42
C LEU A 142 0.88 -11.07 4.10
N ASP A 143 1.09 -11.42 2.84
CA ASP A 143 1.35 -12.81 2.43
C ASP A 143 2.86 -13.00 2.34
N ARG A 144 3.46 -13.60 3.37
CA ARG A 144 4.92 -13.74 3.47
C ARG A 144 5.48 -14.60 2.34
N ALA A 145 4.69 -15.55 1.83
CA ALA A 145 5.10 -16.39 0.70
C ALA A 145 5.15 -15.62 -0.63
N SER A 146 4.50 -14.47 -0.72
CA SER A 146 4.55 -13.59 -1.90
C SER A 146 5.77 -12.68 -1.95
N LEU A 147 6.57 -12.63 -0.88
CA LEU A 147 7.71 -11.74 -0.78
C LEU A 147 8.75 -12.09 -1.84
N GLN A 148 9.07 -11.13 -2.70
CA GLN A 148 10.06 -11.27 -3.76
C GLN A 148 11.03 -10.09 -3.75
N GLN A 149 12.33 -10.38 -3.79
CA GLN A 149 13.36 -9.39 -4.01
C GLN A 149 13.57 -9.21 -5.51
N SER A 150 13.39 -7.99 -6.01
CA SER A 150 13.51 -7.65 -7.44
C SER A 150 14.84 -6.96 -7.76
N ALA A 151 15.31 -6.12 -6.83
CA ALA A 151 16.65 -5.54 -6.82
C ALA A 151 17.19 -5.58 -5.39
N ALA A 152 18.48 -5.25 -5.18
CA ALA A 152 19.15 -5.37 -3.88
C ALA A 152 18.36 -4.74 -2.71
N HIS A 153 17.60 -3.66 -2.97
CA HIS A 153 16.87 -2.90 -1.96
C HIS A 153 15.35 -2.84 -2.21
N GLU A 154 14.85 -3.56 -3.21
CA GLU A 154 13.44 -3.53 -3.62
C GLU A 154 12.74 -4.86 -3.35
N LEU A 155 11.75 -4.79 -2.45
CA LEU A 155 10.96 -5.92 -2.01
C LEU A 155 9.51 -5.75 -2.45
N THR A 156 8.98 -6.73 -3.18
CA THR A 156 7.58 -6.80 -3.60
C THR A 156 6.82 -7.75 -2.69
N VAL A 157 5.65 -7.34 -2.21
CA VAL A 157 4.81 -8.12 -1.30
C VAL A 157 3.33 -7.89 -1.55
N ASN A 158 2.52 -8.94 -1.42
CA ASN A 158 1.07 -8.83 -1.39
C ASN A 158 0.60 -8.47 0.02
N ALA A 159 -0.27 -7.47 0.10
CA ALA A 159 -0.89 -7.02 1.33
C ALA A 159 -2.42 -7.05 1.23
N ARG A 160 -3.05 -7.30 2.38
CA ARG A 160 -4.48 -7.23 2.58
C ARG A 160 -4.78 -6.18 3.65
N VAL A 161 -5.76 -5.32 3.39
CA VAL A 161 -6.41 -4.50 4.41
C VAL A 161 -7.86 -4.97 4.52
N LYS A 162 -8.23 -5.60 5.62
CA LYS A 162 -9.61 -6.01 5.89
C LYS A 162 -10.28 -4.93 6.74
N SER A 163 -11.34 -4.31 6.21
CA SER A 163 -12.08 -3.27 6.91
C SER A 163 -12.71 -3.80 8.19
N PHE A 164 -12.76 -2.96 9.23
CA PHE A 164 -13.47 -3.28 10.48
C PHE A 164 -14.97 -3.04 10.40
N ARG A 165 -15.44 -2.22 9.44
CA ARG A 165 -16.83 -1.74 9.41
C ARG A 165 -17.74 -2.53 8.49
N ASN A 166 -17.17 -3.23 7.51
CA ASN A 166 -17.89 -3.97 6.49
C ASN A 166 -17.09 -5.20 6.07
N ASP A 167 -17.69 -6.08 5.28
CA ASP A 167 -17.07 -7.27 4.69
C ASP A 167 -16.08 -6.94 3.54
N GLU A 168 -15.60 -5.70 3.50
CA GLU A 168 -14.71 -5.20 2.46
C GLU A 168 -13.25 -5.56 2.75
N GLN A 169 -12.54 -5.98 1.71
CA GLN A 169 -11.12 -6.23 1.77
C GLN A 169 -10.45 -5.55 0.59
N MET A 170 -9.37 -4.82 0.85
CA MET A 170 -8.46 -4.37 -0.20
C MET A 170 -7.28 -5.32 -0.28
N LEU A 171 -7.05 -5.87 -1.47
CA LEU A 171 -5.85 -6.62 -1.79
C LEU A 171 -4.97 -5.75 -2.67
N SER A 172 -3.68 -5.69 -2.34
CA SER A 172 -2.72 -4.86 -3.06
C SER A 172 -1.39 -5.57 -3.19
N THR A 173 -0.65 -5.26 -4.24
CA THR A 173 0.77 -5.62 -4.35
C THR A 173 1.57 -4.34 -4.26
N LEU A 174 2.46 -4.29 -3.27
CA LEU A 174 3.33 -3.15 -3.03
C LEU A 174 4.76 -3.54 -3.36
N GLN A 175 5.50 -2.61 -3.93
CA GLN A 175 6.94 -2.63 -3.94
C GLN A 175 7.45 -1.61 -2.93
N LEU A 176 8.36 -2.04 -2.08
CA LEU A 176 8.98 -1.28 -1.00
C LEU A 176 10.45 -1.07 -1.36
N ASN A 177 10.91 0.17 -1.34
CA ASN A 177 12.34 0.48 -1.39
C ASN A 177 12.79 0.82 0.03
N CYS A 178 13.48 -0.14 0.65
CA CYS A 178 13.80 -0.08 2.07
C CYS A 178 14.84 1.00 2.40
N ASP A 179 15.75 1.29 1.47
CA ASP A 179 16.82 2.27 1.65
C ASP A 179 16.31 3.70 1.46
N GLN A 180 15.43 3.90 0.48
CA GLN A 180 14.88 5.22 0.19
C GLN A 180 13.66 5.56 1.06
N GLY A 181 13.11 4.58 1.80
CA GLY A 181 11.92 4.78 2.62
C GLY A 181 10.68 5.12 1.78
N THR A 182 10.58 4.54 0.59
CA THR A 182 9.48 4.76 -0.35
C THR A 182 8.73 3.47 -0.65
N PHE A 183 7.50 3.60 -1.13
CA PHE A 183 6.72 2.49 -1.65
C PHE A 183 6.01 2.91 -2.93
N ARG A 184 5.64 1.91 -3.72
CA ARG A 184 4.72 2.07 -4.85
C ARG A 184 3.73 0.93 -4.89
N LEU A 185 2.51 1.26 -5.26
CA LEU A 185 1.46 0.28 -5.45
C LEU A 185 1.51 -0.21 -6.90
N LEU A 186 1.71 -1.50 -7.11
CA LEU A 186 1.76 -2.10 -8.44
C LEU A 186 0.36 -2.45 -8.96
N GLN A 187 -0.51 -2.88 -8.06
CA GLN A 187 -1.91 -3.21 -8.33
C GLN A 187 -2.71 -3.16 -7.03
N ALA A 188 -3.99 -2.82 -7.13
CA ALA A 188 -4.94 -3.03 -6.04
C ALA A 188 -6.32 -3.37 -6.54
N GLN A 189 -7.01 -4.19 -5.77
CA GLN A 189 -8.35 -4.65 -6.00
C GLN A 189 -9.14 -4.65 -4.70
N LYS A 190 -10.43 -4.34 -4.80
CA LYS A 190 -11.39 -4.38 -3.72
C LYS A 190 -12.25 -5.63 -3.85
N ILE A 191 -12.38 -6.37 -2.76
CA ILE A 191 -13.30 -7.49 -2.59
C ILE A 191 -14.44 -7.03 -1.70
N HIS A 192 -15.67 -7.21 -2.17
CA HIS A 192 -16.89 -6.97 -1.40
C HIS A 192 -17.93 -8.01 -1.81
N ALA A 193 -18.58 -8.67 -0.84
CA ALA A 193 -19.54 -9.75 -1.09
C ALA A 193 -19.00 -10.84 -2.07
N GLY A 194 -17.70 -11.17 -1.99
CA GLY A 194 -17.05 -12.14 -2.87
C GLY A 194 -16.75 -11.67 -4.30
N LYS A 195 -17.19 -10.45 -4.68
CA LYS A 195 -16.88 -9.86 -5.98
C LYS A 195 -15.60 -9.04 -5.91
N THR A 196 -14.67 -9.30 -6.83
CA THR A 196 -13.41 -8.57 -6.97
C THR A 196 -13.56 -7.46 -8.01
N THR A 197 -13.12 -6.25 -7.67
CA THR A 197 -13.13 -5.07 -8.53
C THR A 197 -11.74 -4.42 -8.54
N PRO A 198 -11.09 -4.22 -9.69
CA PRO A 198 -9.82 -3.51 -9.74
C PRO A 198 -10.03 -2.05 -9.33
N ILE A 199 -9.13 -1.52 -8.48
CA ILE A 199 -9.12 -0.10 -8.08
C ILE A 199 -8.22 0.69 -9.02
N PHE A 200 -7.07 0.12 -9.37
CA PHE A 200 -6.20 0.63 -10.41
C PHE A 200 -5.39 -0.52 -11.02
N ASP A 201 -5.23 -0.46 -12.33
CA ASP A 201 -4.47 -1.45 -13.12
C ASP A 201 -3.05 -0.97 -13.47
N LYS A 202 -2.76 0.32 -13.21
CA LYS A 202 -1.46 0.95 -13.45
C LYS A 202 -0.69 1.14 -12.14
N PRO A 203 0.61 0.82 -12.12
CA PRO A 203 1.46 1.15 -10.99
C PRO A 203 1.35 2.64 -10.66
N GLN A 204 1.17 2.93 -9.37
CA GLN A 204 1.17 4.29 -8.87
C GLN A 204 2.63 4.80 -8.74
N PRO A 205 2.86 6.11 -8.89
CA PRO A 205 4.19 6.69 -8.68
C PRO A 205 4.69 6.42 -7.26
N SER A 206 6.01 6.39 -7.12
CA SER A 206 6.68 6.18 -5.83
C SER A 206 6.29 7.28 -4.83
N ALA A 207 5.91 6.86 -3.63
CA ALA A 207 5.48 7.74 -2.54
C ALA A 207 6.29 7.45 -1.26
N PRO A 208 6.54 8.46 -0.40
CA PRO A 208 7.16 8.23 0.90
C PRO A 208 6.31 7.31 1.78
N LEU A 209 6.94 6.37 2.51
CA LEU A 209 6.26 5.46 3.44
C LEU A 209 5.37 6.19 4.45
N ALA A 210 5.77 7.39 4.90
CA ALA A 210 5.01 8.22 5.82
C ALA A 210 3.62 8.64 5.29
N LYS A 211 3.36 8.57 3.98
CA LYS A 211 2.05 8.88 3.39
C LYS A 211 1.03 7.74 3.53
N SER A 212 1.44 6.56 3.98
CA SER A 212 0.56 5.41 4.12
C SER A 212 0.93 4.61 5.37
N ALA A 213 0.05 4.63 6.37
CA ALA A 213 0.23 3.82 7.58
C ALA A 213 0.39 2.33 7.23
N THR A 214 -0.39 1.83 6.26
CA THR A 214 -0.27 0.45 5.76
C THR A 214 1.12 0.17 5.18
N ALA A 215 1.63 1.05 4.31
CA ALA A 215 2.95 0.86 3.72
C ALA A 215 4.06 0.94 4.76
N GLN A 216 3.94 1.85 5.73
CA GLN A 216 4.89 1.98 6.83
C GLN A 216 4.96 0.71 7.70
N GLN A 217 3.81 0.10 8.01
CA GLN A 217 3.77 -1.14 8.79
C GLN A 217 4.32 -2.34 7.99
N LEU A 218 4.00 -2.42 6.70
CA LEU A 218 4.58 -3.41 5.79
C LEU A 218 6.10 -3.27 5.71
N ALA A 219 6.61 -2.05 5.53
CA ALA A 219 8.04 -1.80 5.50
C ALA A 219 8.73 -2.18 6.82
N LYS A 220 8.15 -1.89 7.98
CA LYS A 220 8.71 -2.37 9.26
C LYS A 220 8.84 -3.89 9.31
N ALA A 221 7.82 -4.60 8.84
CA ALA A 221 7.79 -6.06 8.84
C ALA A 221 8.75 -6.68 7.82
N VAL A 222 8.99 -6.01 6.68
CA VAL A 222 9.68 -6.58 5.51
C VAL A 222 11.11 -6.05 5.34
N CYS A 223 11.36 -4.77 5.62
CA CYS A 223 12.65 -4.10 5.39
C CYS A 223 13.64 -4.22 6.56
N SER A 224 13.20 -4.70 7.73
CA SER A 224 14.10 -4.86 8.87
C SER A 224 14.94 -6.14 8.69
N PRO A 225 16.28 -6.06 8.67
CA PRO A 225 17.12 -7.25 8.65
C PRO A 225 16.82 -8.07 9.91
N ALA A 226 16.92 -9.40 9.82
CA ALA A 226 16.69 -10.34 10.92
C ALA A 226 17.71 -10.23 12.10
N GLY A 227 18.12 -9.01 12.47
CA GLY A 227 18.82 -8.66 13.68
C GLY A 227 17.81 -8.39 14.79
N LYS A 228 17.59 -9.43 15.59
CA LYS A 228 16.49 -9.59 16.56
C LYS A 228 15.17 -9.75 15.82
N GLN A 229 14.56 -10.93 15.97
CA GLN A 229 13.13 -10.93 16.27
C GLN A 229 12.95 -9.85 17.32
N ALA A 230 12.46 -8.67 16.93
CA ALA A 230 11.65 -7.95 17.86
C ALA A 230 10.63 -9.01 18.29
N ARG A 231 10.69 -9.41 19.56
CA ARG A 231 9.49 -9.90 20.20
C ARG A 231 8.46 -8.84 19.91
N ASN A 232 7.69 -9.05 18.86
CA ASN A 232 6.36 -8.56 18.75
C ASN A 232 5.50 -9.82 18.74
N PRO A 233 5.41 -10.55 19.87
CA PRO A 233 4.08 -10.99 20.18
C PRO A 233 3.33 -9.68 20.41
N PHE A 234 2.19 -9.49 19.73
CA PHE A 234 1.04 -8.97 20.46
C PHE A 234 1.19 -9.45 21.90
N GLN A 235 1.18 -8.61 22.92
CA GLN A 235 1.18 -9.13 24.29
C GLN A 235 -0.10 -9.95 24.42
N GLU A 236 -0.10 -11.19 23.96
CA GLU A 236 -1.27 -12.04 23.86
C GLU A 236 -1.72 -12.29 25.28
N ASP A 237 -0.76 -12.40 26.20
CA ASP A 237 -0.97 -12.44 27.64
C ASP A 237 -1.57 -11.12 28.16
N SER A 238 -1.00 -9.95 27.86
CA SER A 238 -1.56 -8.68 28.38
C SER A 238 -2.90 -8.30 27.72
N CYS A 239 -3.13 -8.62 26.46
CA CYS A 239 -4.42 -8.45 25.80
C CYS A 239 -5.44 -9.50 26.28
N LYS A 240 -5.02 -10.73 26.64
CA LYS A 240 -5.87 -11.70 27.34
C LYS A 240 -6.20 -11.21 28.75
N GLU A 241 -5.25 -10.61 29.46
CA GLU A 241 -5.46 -10.00 30.77
C GLU A 241 -6.46 -8.83 30.66
N ILE A 242 -6.27 -7.92 29.71
CA ILE A 242 -7.19 -6.80 29.46
C ILE A 242 -8.58 -7.30 29.05
N LEU A 243 -8.67 -8.34 28.21
CA LEU A 243 -9.96 -8.97 27.86
C LEU A 243 -10.62 -9.61 29.09
N THR A 244 -9.84 -10.26 29.95
CA THR A 244 -10.33 -10.85 31.20
C THR A 244 -10.80 -9.76 32.18
N GLU A 245 -10.07 -8.65 32.27
CA GLU A 245 -10.47 -7.46 33.04
C GLU A 245 -11.80 -6.89 32.52
N LEU A 246 -11.95 -6.76 31.20
CA LEU A 246 -13.19 -6.29 30.57
C LEU A 246 -14.36 -7.23 30.82
N GLN A 247 -14.19 -8.54 30.63
CA GLN A 247 -15.23 -9.53 30.90
C GLN A 247 -15.65 -9.56 32.37
N ALA A 248 -14.69 -9.39 33.29
CA ALA A 248 -14.98 -9.29 34.72
C ALA A 248 -15.74 -7.99 35.06
N LEU A 249 -15.43 -6.88 34.38
CA LEU A 249 -16.17 -5.63 34.50
C LEU A 249 -17.60 -5.79 33.95
N GLU A 250 -17.76 -6.40 32.78
CA GLU A 250 -19.06 -6.70 32.17
C GLU A 250 -19.95 -7.54 33.10
N GLY A 251 -19.39 -8.59 33.70
CA GLY A 251 -20.11 -9.42 34.67
C GLY A 251 -20.54 -8.65 35.92
N LYS A 252 -19.73 -7.71 36.42
CA LYS A 252 -20.09 -6.87 37.58
C LYS A 252 -21.19 -5.87 37.24
N VAL A 253 -21.06 -5.18 36.12
CA VAL A 253 -22.08 -4.22 35.64
C VAL A 253 -23.40 -4.95 35.43
N GLN A 254 -23.40 -6.13 34.80
CA GLN A 254 -24.62 -6.90 34.59
C GLN A 254 -25.25 -7.34 35.91
N ALA A 255 -24.46 -7.82 36.88
CA ALA A 255 -24.97 -8.21 38.19
C ALA A 255 -25.61 -7.03 38.94
N ASP A 256 -25.00 -5.84 38.88
CA ASP A 256 -25.53 -4.64 39.51
C ASP A 256 -26.77 -4.10 38.79
N VAL A 257 -26.85 -4.23 37.46
CA VAL A 257 -28.07 -3.94 36.68
C VAL A 257 -29.20 -4.89 37.08
N ASP A 258 -28.93 -6.20 37.13
CA ASP A 258 -29.92 -7.22 37.49
C ASP A 258 -30.40 -7.07 38.94
N ALA A 259 -29.53 -6.60 39.84
CA ALA A 259 -29.84 -6.29 41.23
C ALA A 259 -30.47 -4.89 41.43
N ASN A 260 -30.64 -4.10 40.37
CA ASN A 260 -31.07 -2.71 40.42
C ASN A 260 -30.23 -1.84 41.39
N ALA A 261 -28.93 -2.13 41.45
CA ALA A 261 -27.95 -1.53 42.36
C ALA A 261 -26.94 -0.62 41.65
N LEU A 262 -27.23 -0.22 40.39
CA LEU A 262 -26.36 0.64 39.60
C LEU A 262 -26.52 2.13 39.99
N TYR A 263 -26.10 2.47 41.22
CA TYR A 263 -26.09 3.85 41.72
C TYR A 263 -25.07 4.73 40.99
N CYS A 264 -25.23 6.06 41.03
CA CYS A 264 -24.38 6.98 40.27
C CYS A 264 -22.88 6.83 40.62
N ASP A 265 -22.56 6.57 41.89
CA ASP A 265 -21.18 6.35 42.33
C ASP A 265 -20.57 5.05 41.79
N ALA A 266 -21.38 3.99 41.72
CA ALA A 266 -20.99 2.71 41.12
C ALA A 266 -20.81 2.85 39.60
N MET A 267 -21.74 3.56 38.94
CA MET A 267 -21.67 3.88 37.52
C MET A 267 -20.39 4.66 37.17
N GLN A 268 -20.07 5.72 37.93
CA GLN A 268 -18.87 6.51 37.68
C GLN A 268 -17.61 5.66 37.83
N LYS A 269 -17.55 4.81 38.86
CA LYS A 269 -16.44 3.87 39.06
C LYS A 269 -16.27 2.89 37.88
N TYR A 270 -17.36 2.41 37.30
CA TYR A 270 -17.29 1.55 36.11
C TYR A 270 -16.83 2.30 34.86
N LEU A 271 -17.25 3.55 34.68
CA LEU A 271 -16.77 4.39 33.58
C LEU A 271 -15.27 4.69 33.71
N ASP A 272 -14.78 4.96 34.92
CA ASP A 272 -13.36 5.19 35.18
C ASP A 272 -12.53 3.92 34.91
N GLN A 273 -13.03 2.75 35.34
CA GLN A 273 -12.41 1.45 35.03
C GLN A 273 -12.40 1.15 33.53
N LEU A 274 -13.47 1.51 32.82
CA LEU A 274 -13.58 1.31 31.38
C LEU A 274 -12.65 2.27 30.62
N ALA A 275 -12.40 3.48 31.14
CA ALA A 275 -11.41 4.40 30.61
C ALA A 275 -9.97 3.87 30.80
N ASP A 276 -9.64 3.31 31.97
CA ASP A 276 -8.34 2.65 32.20
C ASP A 276 -8.15 1.44 31.26
N ILE A 277 -9.20 0.64 31.03
CA ILE A 277 -9.18 -0.44 30.04
C ILE A 277 -8.97 0.12 28.63
N ALA A 278 -9.63 1.21 28.26
CA ALA A 278 -9.45 1.84 26.95
C ALA A 278 -8.01 2.33 26.74
N ASP A 279 -7.43 2.99 27.75
CA ASP A 279 -6.02 3.42 27.73
C ASP A 279 -5.06 2.24 27.60
N LYS A 280 -5.33 1.13 28.32
CA LYS A 280 -4.57 -0.12 28.19
C LYS A 280 -4.73 -0.77 26.81
N VAL A 281 -5.93 -0.76 26.23
CA VAL A 281 -6.20 -1.27 24.88
C VAL A 281 -5.45 -0.45 23.84
N GLU A 282 -5.44 0.88 23.96
CA GLU A 282 -4.70 1.77 23.07
C GLU A 282 -3.19 1.57 23.22
N LYS A 283 -2.69 1.57 24.46
CA LYS A 283 -1.27 1.42 24.80
C LYS A 283 -0.68 0.08 24.36
N ASN A 284 -1.46 -0.99 24.45
CA ASN A 284 -1.02 -2.35 24.09
C ASN A 284 -1.53 -2.81 22.72
N HIS A 285 -2.21 -1.93 21.98
CA HIS A 285 -2.77 -2.19 20.65
C HIS A 285 -3.65 -3.45 20.57
N CYS A 286 -4.47 -3.69 21.60
CA CYS A 286 -5.33 -4.87 21.67
C CYS A 286 -6.54 -4.75 20.71
N ALA A 287 -6.98 -5.88 20.14
CA ALA A 287 -8.14 -5.96 19.25
C ALA A 287 -9.47 -5.99 20.03
N ILE A 288 -9.64 -5.07 20.98
CA ILE A 288 -10.85 -4.92 21.79
C ILE A 288 -11.58 -3.67 21.28
N HIS A 289 -12.85 -3.82 20.91
CA HIS A 289 -13.63 -2.77 20.24
C HIS A 289 -14.92 -2.48 21.01
N ASN A 290 -15.60 -1.39 20.62
CA ASN A 290 -16.90 -0.96 21.16
C ASN A 290 -16.90 -0.51 22.63
N LEU A 291 -15.73 -0.20 23.22
CA LEU A 291 -15.66 0.35 24.58
C LEU A 291 -16.47 1.66 24.72
N ASP A 292 -16.47 2.53 23.71
CA ASP A 292 -17.29 3.76 23.69
C ASP A 292 -18.80 3.46 23.66
N GLN A 293 -19.20 2.39 22.95
CA GLN A 293 -20.59 1.95 22.93
C GLN A 293 -20.98 1.39 24.29
N TYR A 294 -20.07 0.64 24.92
CA TYR A 294 -20.28 0.08 26.24
C TYR A 294 -20.36 1.18 27.32
N GLN A 295 -19.52 2.22 27.24
CA GLN A 295 -19.65 3.44 28.06
C GLN A 295 -21.03 4.09 27.93
N ARG A 296 -21.56 4.20 26.70
CA ARG A 296 -22.90 4.73 26.46
C ARG A 296 -23.99 3.85 27.07
N GLN A 297 -23.84 2.54 27.02
CA GLN A 297 -24.79 1.59 27.61
C GLN A 297 -24.80 1.68 29.13
N ILE A 298 -23.63 1.77 29.78
CA ILE A 298 -23.53 1.98 31.23
C ILE A 298 -24.20 3.30 31.64
N ARG A 299 -23.97 4.38 30.89
CA ARG A 299 -24.62 5.68 31.13
C ARG A 299 -26.13 5.68 30.89
N ALA A 300 -26.62 4.81 30.01
CA ALA A 300 -28.05 4.68 29.75
C ALA A 300 -28.75 3.78 30.78
N ALA A 301 -28.02 2.84 31.37
CA ALA A 301 -28.52 1.96 32.42
C ALA A 301 -28.43 2.57 33.83
N GLY A 302 -27.52 3.52 34.04
CA GLY A 302 -27.33 4.22 35.31
C GLY A 302 -27.90 5.63 35.28
N CYS A 303 -28.36 6.09 36.44
CA CYS A 303 -28.84 7.44 36.73
C CYS A 303 -29.43 8.23 35.53
N GLU A 304 -30.64 7.86 35.11
CA GLU A 304 -31.59 8.90 34.68
C GLU A 304 -31.76 9.84 35.87
N GLY A 305 -31.29 11.08 35.72
CA GLY A 305 -31.53 12.10 36.73
C GLY A 305 -33.02 12.19 36.98
N SER A 306 -33.41 11.91 38.23
CA SER A 306 -34.48 12.64 38.90
C SER A 306 -34.16 14.13 38.81
N LEU A 307 -34.57 14.74 37.69
CA LEU A 307 -34.76 16.17 37.55
C LEU A 307 -36.26 16.35 37.29
N ASP A 308 -37.05 16.11 38.33
CA ASP A 308 -38.40 16.66 38.50
C ASP A 308 -38.70 16.58 40.02
N ASP A 309 -38.16 17.56 40.74
CA ASP A 309 -38.86 18.27 41.82
C ASP A 309 -39.21 19.67 41.27
#